data_AF-A0A7Y2FFM2-F1
#
_entry.id   AF-A0A7Y2FFM2-F1
#
_cell.length_a   1.000
_cell.length_b   1.000
_cell.length_c   1.000
_cell.angle_alpha   90.00
_cell.angle_beta   90.00
_cell.angle_gamma   90.00
#
_symmetry.space_group_name_H-M   'P 1'
#
loop_
_entity.id
_entity.type
_entity.pdbx_description
1 polymer ?
#
loop_
_entity_poly.entity_id
_entity_poly.type
_entity_poly.pdbx_seq_one_letter_code
_entity_poly.pdbx_strand_id
1 'polypeptide(L)'
;TDFQDDIKYRRLLDRRGIYSMIGKLPVTIMGMRKVMAAMPWMHGAHERLFGFPAPRFFVTDAPLEETEAWLEPIRASIDSIDTFTREELGARFAVFVFPRSYQYSDREVPNNWEAGDYETLGPYALEPFRYFERVKGEAGYGVYSLLAPFETTDVFPTCFPHDPHWNPDGNRIAARAIFDTLSAHGLLAPR
;
A
#
# COMPACT_ATOMS: atom_id res chain seq x y z
N THR A 1 1.25 3.72 2.72
CA THR A 1 2.00 2.59 3.29
C THR A 1 2.42 1.66 2.19
N ASP A 2 3.67 1.18 2.23
CA ASP A 2 4.16 0.14 1.32
C ASP A 2 4.05 -1.22 2.02
N PHE A 3 3.29 -2.13 1.41
CA PHE A 3 2.96 -3.45 1.98
C PHE A 3 4.21 -4.24 2.38
N GLN A 4 5.22 -4.24 1.52
CA GLN A 4 6.44 -5.00 1.76
C GLN A 4 7.25 -4.38 2.90
N ASP A 5 7.29 -3.05 2.99
CA ASP A 5 8.03 -2.35 4.03
C ASP A 5 7.44 -2.58 5.42
N ASP A 6 6.12 -2.52 5.56
CA ASP A 6 5.45 -2.76 6.85
C ASP A 6 5.75 -4.16 7.38
N ILE A 7 5.67 -5.18 6.51
CA ILE A 7 5.99 -6.57 6.88
C ILE A 7 7.47 -6.70 7.24
N LYS A 8 8.36 -6.12 6.43
CA LYS A 8 9.81 -6.13 6.64
C LYS A 8 10.19 -5.49 7.97
N TYR A 9 9.73 -4.27 8.23
CA TYR A 9 10.08 -3.52 9.43
C TYR A 9 9.48 -4.14 10.69
N ARG A 10 8.25 -4.66 10.64
CA ARG A 10 7.70 -5.42 11.77
C ARG A 10 8.56 -6.63 12.11
N ARG A 11 8.93 -7.45 11.11
CA ARG A 11 9.80 -8.63 11.34
C ARG A 11 11.19 -8.24 11.86
N LEU A 12 11.73 -7.10 11.41
CA LEU A 12 12.99 -6.55 11.87
C LEU A 12 12.92 -6.13 13.35
N LEU A 13 11.89 -5.38 13.72
CA LEU A 13 11.66 -4.91 15.10
C LEU A 13 11.40 -6.08 16.05
N ASP A 14 10.57 -7.02 15.63
CA ASP A 14 10.26 -8.23 16.41
C ASP A 14 11.41 -9.25 16.44
N ARG A 15 12.49 -9.00 15.69
CA ARG A 15 13.64 -9.91 15.53
C ARG A 15 13.21 -11.33 15.14
N ARG A 16 12.19 -11.48 14.30
CA ARG A 16 11.63 -12.78 13.92
C ARG A 16 12.45 -13.46 12.81
N GLY A 17 12.59 -14.79 12.90
CA GLY A 17 13.26 -15.60 11.89
C GLY A 17 14.72 -15.20 11.71
N ILE A 18 15.16 -15.02 10.46
CA ILE A 18 16.54 -14.62 10.15
C ILE A 18 16.93 -13.25 10.74
N TYR A 19 15.96 -12.36 10.97
CA TYR A 19 16.23 -11.04 11.57
C TYR A 19 16.66 -11.11 13.03
N SER A 20 16.50 -12.25 13.73
CA SER A 20 17.09 -12.46 15.06
C SER A 20 18.62 -12.34 15.07
N MET A 21 19.26 -12.63 13.94
CA MET A 21 20.71 -12.58 13.77
C MET A 21 21.22 -11.23 13.26
N ILE A 22 20.33 -10.26 12.99
CA ILE A 22 20.72 -9.00 12.34
C ILE A 22 21.66 -8.13 13.18
N GLY A 23 21.57 -8.24 14.51
CA GLY A 23 22.52 -7.56 15.41
C GLY A 23 23.95 -8.11 15.36
N LYS A 24 24.15 -9.32 14.81
CA LYS A 24 25.47 -9.96 14.69
C LYS A 24 26.06 -9.83 13.28
N LEU A 25 25.22 -9.94 12.26
CA LEU A 25 25.64 -9.97 10.85
C LEU A 25 24.76 -9.07 9.96
N PRO A 26 24.68 -7.76 10.23
CA PRO A 26 23.72 -6.88 9.56
C PRO A 26 23.97 -6.78 8.05
N VAL A 27 25.22 -6.60 7.64
CA VAL A 27 25.61 -6.46 6.23
C VAL A 27 25.34 -7.76 5.46
N THR A 28 25.70 -8.90 6.03
CA THR A 28 25.50 -10.21 5.39
C THR A 28 24.03 -10.52 5.16
N ILE A 29 23.17 -10.31 6.16
CA ILE A 29 21.73 -10.59 6.06
C ILE A 29 21.08 -9.66 5.03
N MET A 30 21.41 -8.36 5.05
CA MET A 30 20.87 -7.39 4.09
C MET A 30 21.37 -7.65 2.66
N GLY A 31 22.65 -8.01 2.50
CA GLY A 31 23.24 -8.37 1.22
C GLY A 31 22.61 -9.63 0.63
N MET A 32 22.49 -10.69 1.44
CA MET A 32 21.83 -11.93 1.02
C MET A 32 20.37 -11.69 0.61
N ARG A 33 19.62 -10.88 1.36
CA ARG A 33 18.25 -10.49 1.00
C ARG A 33 18.19 -9.89 -0.40
N LYS A 34 19.03 -8.89 -0.67
CA LYS A 34 19.06 -8.18 -1.95
C LYS A 34 19.41 -9.12 -3.11
N VAL A 35 20.38 -10.01 -2.90
CA VAL A 35 20.80 -11.00 -3.90
C VAL A 35 19.68 -12.00 -4.19
N MET A 36 19.01 -12.52 -3.16
CA MET A 36 17.91 -13.48 -3.33
C MET A 36 16.68 -12.84 -3.98
N ALA A 37 16.34 -11.60 -3.63
CA ALA A 37 15.21 -10.89 -4.23
C ALA A 37 15.41 -10.61 -5.73
N ALA A 38 16.65 -10.38 -6.16
CA ALA A 38 16.99 -10.11 -7.55
C ALA A 38 16.96 -11.35 -8.46
N MET A 39 16.82 -12.57 -7.91
CA MET A 39 16.85 -13.81 -8.66
C MET A 39 15.49 -14.51 -8.61
N PRO A 40 14.72 -14.56 -9.72
CA PRO A 40 13.38 -15.16 -9.73
C PRO A 40 13.31 -16.59 -9.21
N TRP A 41 14.30 -17.42 -9.55
CA TRP A 41 14.41 -18.81 -9.08
C TRP A 41 14.66 -18.93 -7.56
N MET A 42 15.02 -17.83 -6.88
CA MET A 42 15.22 -17.76 -5.43
C MET A 42 14.02 -17.17 -4.68
N HIS A 43 12.94 -16.73 -5.35
CA HIS A 43 11.81 -16.07 -4.70
C HIS A 43 11.15 -16.94 -3.61
N GLY A 44 10.94 -18.24 -3.87
CA GLY A 44 10.41 -19.16 -2.86
C GLY A 44 11.36 -19.36 -1.67
N ALA A 45 12.68 -19.35 -1.91
CA ALA A 45 13.66 -19.42 -0.82
C ALA A 45 13.71 -18.10 -0.03
N HIS A 46 13.59 -16.96 -0.72
CA HIS A 46 13.51 -15.64 -0.10
C HIS A 46 12.31 -15.56 0.83
N GLU A 47 11.12 -15.95 0.34
CA GLU A 47 9.91 -15.92 1.14
C GLU A 47 10.00 -16.81 2.37
N ARG A 48 10.53 -18.04 2.23
CA ARG A 48 10.73 -18.94 3.39
C ARG A 48 11.70 -18.36 4.42
N LEU A 49 12.76 -17.68 3.96
CA LEU A 49 13.84 -17.22 4.84
C LEU A 49 13.51 -15.88 5.52
N PHE A 50 12.96 -14.93 4.76
CA PHE A 50 12.64 -13.58 5.23
C PHE A 50 11.18 -13.44 5.67
N GLY A 51 10.33 -14.38 5.28
CA GLY A 51 8.94 -14.48 5.70
C GLY A 51 7.99 -13.52 4.98
N PHE A 52 8.32 -13.12 3.74
CA PHE A 52 7.46 -12.33 2.86
C PHE A 52 7.91 -12.43 1.38
N PRO A 53 7.01 -12.20 0.41
CA PRO A 53 7.33 -12.31 -1.01
C PRO A 53 8.45 -11.34 -1.44
N ALA A 54 9.29 -11.81 -2.36
CA ALA A 54 10.39 -11.00 -2.90
C ALA A 54 9.91 -9.83 -3.78
N PRO A 55 8.94 -10.01 -4.70
CA PRO A 55 8.37 -8.90 -5.46
C PRO A 55 7.73 -7.88 -4.52
N ARG A 56 7.90 -6.59 -4.83
CA ARG A 56 7.38 -5.50 -4.00
C ARG A 56 5.87 -5.36 -4.11
N PHE A 57 5.33 -5.54 -5.31
CA PHE A 57 3.91 -5.34 -5.64
C PHE A 57 3.12 -6.65 -5.66
N PHE A 58 3.58 -7.68 -4.95
CA PHE A 58 2.96 -9.00 -4.94
C PHE A 58 1.45 -8.99 -4.62
N VAL A 59 0.96 -8.00 -3.86
CA VAL A 59 -0.49 -7.83 -3.54
C VAL A 59 -1.34 -7.38 -4.73
N THR A 60 -0.72 -7.01 -5.84
CA THR A 60 -1.39 -6.63 -7.10
C THR A 60 -1.08 -7.58 -8.25
N ASP A 61 -0.32 -8.65 -7.99
CA ASP A 61 0.11 -9.61 -9.02
C ASP A 61 -0.61 -10.97 -8.87
N ALA A 62 -1.46 -11.13 -7.86
CA ALA A 62 -2.19 -12.37 -7.56
C ALA A 62 -3.58 -12.06 -6.98
N PRO A 63 -4.53 -13.02 -7.03
CA PRO A 63 -5.86 -12.86 -6.44
C PRO A 63 -5.81 -12.54 -4.94
N LEU A 64 -6.81 -11.81 -4.44
CA LEU A 64 -6.88 -11.45 -3.03
C LEU A 64 -6.84 -12.67 -2.11
N GLU A 65 -7.45 -13.78 -2.50
CA GLU A 65 -7.48 -15.02 -1.70
C GLU A 65 -6.07 -15.55 -1.37
N GLU A 66 -5.07 -15.27 -2.23
CA GLU A 66 -3.69 -15.65 -2.03
C GLU A 66 -2.89 -14.59 -1.27
N THR A 67 -3.26 -13.30 -1.41
CA THR A 67 -2.49 -12.18 -0.87
C THR A 67 -3.04 -11.62 0.44
N GLU A 68 -4.26 -11.97 0.82
CA GLU A 68 -5.01 -11.41 1.94
C GLU A 68 -4.25 -11.49 3.27
N ALA A 69 -3.60 -12.62 3.54
CA ALA A 69 -2.82 -12.81 4.77
C ALA A 69 -1.70 -11.78 4.97
N TRP A 70 -1.25 -11.14 3.89
CA TRP A 70 -0.24 -10.08 3.92
C TRP A 70 -0.84 -8.68 4.17
N LEU A 71 -2.14 -8.52 3.98
CA LEU A 71 -2.89 -7.27 4.23
C LEU A 71 -3.37 -7.19 5.69
N GLU A 72 -3.67 -8.33 6.32
CA GLU A 72 -4.11 -8.41 7.72
C GLU A 72 -3.18 -7.71 8.73
N PRO A 73 -1.83 -7.84 8.64
CA PRO A 73 -0.90 -7.07 9.46
C PRO A 73 -1.10 -5.55 9.40
N ILE A 74 -1.49 -5.02 8.24
CA ILE A 74 -1.70 -3.59 7.99
C ILE A 74 -3.05 -3.17 8.55
N ARG A 75 -4.09 -3.97 8.32
CA ARG A 75 -5.39 -3.77 8.97
C ARG A 75 -5.24 -3.69 10.49
N ALA A 76 -4.54 -4.64 11.12
CA ALA A 76 -4.30 -4.62 12.55
C ALA A 76 -3.58 -3.34 13.05
N SER A 77 -2.65 -2.81 12.23
CA SER A 77 -2.02 -1.50 12.52
C SER A 77 -3.03 -0.37 12.48
N ILE A 78 -3.87 -0.34 11.45
CA ILE A 78 -4.91 0.69 11.27
C ILE A 78 -5.91 0.63 12.43
N ASP A 79 -6.36 -0.55 12.83
CA ASP A 79 -7.28 -0.75 13.96
C ASP A 79 -6.67 -0.27 15.29
N SER A 80 -5.36 -0.44 15.45
CA SER A 80 -4.61 0.08 16.60
C SER A 80 -4.52 1.61 16.59
N ILE A 81 -4.35 2.22 15.40
CA ILE A 81 -4.37 3.68 15.23
C ILE A 81 -5.76 4.25 15.52
N ASP A 82 -6.83 3.59 15.06
CA ASP A 82 -8.20 3.97 15.38
C ASP A 82 -8.45 3.96 16.89
N THR A 83 -8.07 2.87 17.56
CA THR A 83 -8.21 2.72 19.00
C THR A 83 -7.51 3.85 19.74
N PHE A 84 -6.23 4.11 19.41
CA PHE A 84 -5.47 5.21 19.99
C PHE A 84 -6.10 6.58 19.71
N THR A 85 -6.54 6.83 18.47
CA THR A 85 -7.14 8.11 18.06
C THR A 85 -8.45 8.38 18.81
N ARG A 86 -9.26 7.35 18.99
CA ARG A 86 -10.54 7.44 19.70
C ARG A 86 -10.35 7.58 21.21
N GLU A 87 -9.48 6.77 21.81
CA GLU A 87 -9.36 6.64 23.27
C GLU A 87 -8.45 7.69 23.89
N GLU A 88 -7.32 8.00 23.24
CA GLU A 88 -6.31 8.92 23.78
C GLU A 88 -6.45 10.33 23.23
N LEU A 89 -6.77 10.47 21.94
CA LEU A 89 -6.87 11.79 21.29
C LEU A 89 -8.29 12.36 21.26
N GLY A 90 -9.30 11.52 21.48
CA GLY A 90 -10.71 11.91 21.36
C GLY A 90 -11.08 12.44 19.95
N ALA A 91 -10.32 12.03 18.93
CA ALA A 91 -10.46 12.50 17.57
C ALA A 91 -11.18 11.47 16.69
N ARG A 92 -11.70 11.93 15.54
CA ARG A 92 -12.27 11.04 14.53
C ARG A 92 -11.15 10.50 13.64
N PHE A 93 -11.31 9.26 13.22
CA PHE A 93 -10.35 8.58 12.36
C PHE A 93 -11.01 8.13 11.05
N ALA A 94 -10.29 8.28 9.95
CA ALA A 94 -10.71 7.84 8.63
C ALA A 94 -9.49 7.43 7.81
N VAL A 95 -9.66 6.42 6.97
CA VAL A 95 -8.65 5.87 6.07
C VAL A 95 -9.04 6.18 4.65
N PHE A 96 -8.08 6.67 3.88
CA PHE A 96 -8.20 6.90 2.45
C PHE A 96 -7.22 5.99 1.71
N VAL A 97 -7.73 5.23 0.74
CA VAL A 97 -6.95 4.30 -0.09
C VAL A 97 -6.62 4.99 -1.41
N PHE A 98 -5.33 5.19 -1.64
CA PHE A 98 -4.82 6.03 -2.73
C PHE A 98 -4.45 5.13 -3.92
N PRO A 99 -4.92 5.43 -5.15
CA PRO A 99 -4.49 4.69 -6.32
C PRO A 99 -3.10 5.12 -6.79
N ARG A 100 -2.33 4.16 -7.30
CA ARG A 100 -1.15 4.40 -8.13
C ARG A 100 -1.54 4.40 -9.60
N SER A 101 -0.77 5.11 -10.43
CA SER A 101 -1.05 5.28 -11.86
C SER A 101 -1.38 3.96 -12.56
N TYR A 102 -0.58 2.92 -12.35
CA TYR A 102 -0.77 1.61 -12.98
C TYR A 102 -2.12 0.94 -12.67
N GLN A 103 -2.86 1.41 -11.67
CA GLN A 103 -4.16 0.87 -11.28
C GLN A 103 -5.33 1.54 -12.02
N TYR A 104 -5.15 2.72 -12.63
CA TYR A 104 -6.22 3.45 -13.32
C TYR A 104 -5.81 3.98 -14.71
N SER A 105 -4.52 3.97 -15.06
CA SER A 105 -4.05 4.52 -16.33
C SER A 105 -2.70 3.95 -16.79
N ASP A 106 -2.58 3.72 -18.09
CA ASP A 106 -1.35 3.28 -18.77
C ASP A 106 -0.53 4.44 -19.38
N ARG A 107 -1.01 5.69 -19.28
CA ARG A 107 -0.41 6.88 -19.93
C ARG A 107 0.32 7.85 -19.00
N GLU A 108 0.25 7.66 -17.69
CA GLU A 108 0.63 8.67 -16.69
C GLU A 108 2.13 8.87 -16.50
N VAL A 109 2.90 7.79 -16.58
CA VAL A 109 4.33 7.78 -16.22
C VAL A 109 5.10 7.08 -17.34
N PRO A 110 5.31 7.73 -18.49
CA PRO A 110 5.91 7.08 -19.66
C PRO A 110 7.33 6.56 -19.42
N ASN A 111 8.06 7.14 -18.46
CA ASN A 111 9.44 6.76 -18.13
C ASN A 111 9.55 6.24 -16.69
N ASN A 112 8.59 5.41 -16.30
CA ASN A 112 8.48 4.86 -14.97
C ASN A 112 9.58 3.84 -14.65
N TRP A 113 10.36 4.10 -13.61
CA TRP A 113 11.40 3.19 -13.13
C TRP A 113 10.84 1.92 -12.45
N GLU A 114 9.57 1.93 -12.03
CA GLU A 114 8.87 0.77 -11.44
C GLU A 114 8.13 -0.09 -12.47
N ALA A 115 8.14 0.24 -13.78
CA ALA A 115 7.28 -0.40 -14.79
C ALA A 115 7.48 -1.92 -14.96
N GLY A 116 8.62 -2.45 -14.51
CA GLY A 116 8.91 -3.89 -14.54
C GLY A 116 8.48 -4.65 -13.28
N ASP A 117 8.03 -3.95 -12.24
CA ASP A 117 7.74 -4.54 -10.93
C ASP A 117 6.25 -4.89 -10.73
N TYR A 118 5.38 -4.58 -11.69
CA TYR A 118 3.94 -4.86 -11.70
C TYR A 118 3.36 -4.91 -13.11
N GLU A 119 2.19 -5.51 -13.26
CA GLU A 119 1.39 -5.42 -14.49
C GLU A 119 0.49 -4.17 -14.48
N THR A 120 0.71 -3.27 -15.44
CA THR A 120 -0.12 -2.07 -15.60
C THR A 120 -1.52 -2.48 -16.05
N LEU A 121 -2.54 -2.02 -15.32
CA LEU A 121 -3.94 -2.41 -15.49
C LEU A 121 -4.12 -3.94 -15.49
N GLY A 122 -3.26 -4.65 -14.77
CA GLY A 122 -3.32 -6.10 -14.64
C GLY A 122 -4.62 -6.57 -13.96
N PRO A 123 -4.98 -7.85 -14.12
CA PRO A 123 -6.24 -8.41 -13.62
C PRO A 123 -6.40 -8.29 -12.10
N TYR A 124 -5.28 -8.20 -11.37
CA TYR A 124 -5.25 -8.11 -9.91
C TYR A 124 -4.80 -6.74 -9.39
N ALA A 125 -4.64 -5.74 -10.28
CA ALA A 125 -4.16 -4.41 -9.90
C ALA A 125 -5.03 -3.73 -8.84
N LEU A 126 -6.31 -4.12 -8.76
CA LEU A 126 -7.31 -3.57 -7.85
C LEU A 126 -7.63 -4.46 -6.63
N GLU A 127 -6.94 -5.59 -6.42
CA GLU A 127 -7.17 -6.45 -5.26
C GLU A 127 -7.02 -5.72 -3.91
N PRO A 128 -6.05 -4.78 -3.72
CA PRO A 128 -6.02 -3.97 -2.51
C PRO A 128 -7.28 -3.12 -2.30
N PHE A 129 -7.89 -2.61 -3.38
CA PHE A 129 -9.15 -1.85 -3.28
C PHE A 129 -10.32 -2.77 -2.92
N ARG A 130 -10.37 -3.97 -3.49
CA ARG A 130 -11.37 -4.99 -3.13
C ARG A 130 -11.27 -5.36 -1.65
N TYR A 131 -10.05 -5.52 -1.14
CA TYR A 131 -9.81 -5.76 0.28
C TYR A 131 -10.35 -4.64 1.16
N PHE A 132 -10.00 -3.38 0.87
CA PHE A 132 -10.42 -2.26 1.70
C PHE A 132 -11.93 -1.95 1.60
N GLU A 133 -12.59 -2.28 0.49
CA GLU A 133 -14.06 -2.20 0.42
C GLU A 133 -14.72 -3.22 1.34
N ARG A 134 -14.14 -4.42 1.52
CA ARG A 134 -14.61 -5.37 2.54
C ARG A 134 -14.35 -4.85 3.96
N VAL A 135 -13.15 -4.31 4.21
CA VAL A 135 -12.78 -3.74 5.54
C VAL A 135 -13.73 -2.61 5.94
N LYS A 136 -14.18 -1.78 5.00
CA LYS A 136 -15.16 -0.71 5.24
C LYS A 136 -16.45 -1.19 5.92
N GLY A 137 -16.89 -2.42 5.65
CA GLY A 137 -18.08 -3.00 6.27
C GLY A 137 -17.85 -3.55 7.69
N GLU A 138 -16.60 -3.71 8.08
CA GLU A 138 -16.18 -4.36 9.34
C GLU A 138 -15.51 -3.39 10.32
N ALA A 139 -14.93 -2.30 9.81
CA ALA A 139 -14.14 -1.34 10.57
C ALA A 139 -15.00 -0.40 11.42
N GLY A 140 -14.46 0.03 12.56
CA GLY A 140 -15.05 1.07 13.42
C GLY A 140 -14.87 2.50 12.89
N TYR A 141 -14.16 2.66 11.77
CA TYR A 141 -13.77 3.93 11.15
C TYR A 141 -14.19 3.98 9.68
N GLY A 142 -14.24 5.20 9.12
CA GLY A 142 -14.54 5.38 7.70
C GLY A 142 -13.37 4.91 6.83
N VAL A 143 -13.65 4.10 5.80
CA VAL A 143 -12.69 3.68 4.78
C VAL A 143 -13.19 4.16 3.41
N TYR A 144 -12.36 4.91 2.70
CA TYR A 144 -12.74 5.59 1.47
C TYR A 144 -11.71 5.35 0.36
N SER A 145 -12.18 4.94 -0.81
CA SER A 145 -11.32 4.79 -1.99
C SER A 145 -11.23 6.11 -2.76
N LEU A 146 -10.01 6.49 -3.17
CA LEU A 146 -9.78 7.58 -4.11
C LEU A 146 -9.69 7.11 -5.57
N LEU A 147 -9.97 5.83 -5.87
CA LEU A 147 -9.84 5.28 -7.22
C LEU A 147 -10.77 5.96 -8.24
N ALA A 148 -12.08 6.04 -7.95
CA ALA A 148 -13.08 6.55 -8.89
C ALA A 148 -12.80 8.00 -9.39
N PRO A 149 -12.37 8.96 -8.54
CA PRO A 149 -11.93 10.28 -9.01
C PRO A 149 -10.81 10.25 -10.06
N PHE A 150 -9.90 9.27 -10.01
CA PHE A 150 -8.81 9.13 -10.98
C PHE A 150 -9.25 8.35 -12.23
N GLU A 151 -10.13 7.36 -12.10
CA GLU A 151 -10.67 6.63 -13.26
C GLU A 151 -11.56 7.51 -14.16
N THR A 152 -12.21 8.51 -13.59
CA THR A 152 -13.20 9.35 -14.28
C THR A 152 -12.68 10.72 -14.69
N THR A 153 -11.43 11.06 -14.36
CA THR A 153 -10.84 12.35 -14.72
C THR A 153 -10.49 12.44 -16.21
N ASP A 154 -10.47 13.66 -16.74
CA ASP A 154 -9.94 14.04 -18.04
C ASP A 154 -8.61 14.81 -17.94
N VAL A 155 -8.11 15.03 -16.72
CA VAL A 155 -6.86 15.77 -16.45
C VAL A 155 -5.67 14.83 -16.51
N PHE A 156 -4.76 15.04 -17.47
CA PHE A 156 -3.53 14.26 -17.62
C PHE A 156 -2.33 15.15 -18.02
N PRO A 157 -1.10 14.81 -17.56
CA PRO A 157 -0.79 13.75 -16.61
C PRO A 157 -1.17 14.15 -15.17
N THR A 158 -1.51 13.18 -14.33
CA THR A 158 -1.67 13.33 -12.88
C THR A 158 -0.40 12.94 -12.10
N CYS A 159 0.58 12.30 -12.76
CA CYS A 159 1.89 11.97 -12.21
C CYS A 159 3.03 12.78 -12.87
N PHE A 160 4.23 12.70 -12.31
CA PHE A 160 5.43 13.20 -12.98
C PHE A 160 5.93 12.21 -14.04
N PRO A 161 6.63 12.64 -15.11
CA PRO A 161 7.01 11.74 -16.21
C PRO A 161 7.92 10.57 -15.83
N HIS A 162 8.71 10.73 -14.77
CA HIS A 162 9.73 9.78 -14.30
C HIS A 162 9.48 9.33 -12.85
N ASP A 163 8.39 9.75 -12.24
CA ASP A 163 8.14 9.52 -10.82
C ASP A 163 6.65 9.17 -10.63
N PRO A 164 6.34 7.99 -10.04
CA PRO A 164 4.97 7.54 -9.82
C PRO A 164 4.18 8.40 -8.81
N HIS A 165 4.81 9.36 -8.12
CA HIS A 165 4.10 10.31 -7.28
C HIS A 165 3.22 11.25 -8.11
N TRP A 166 2.07 11.62 -7.54
CA TRP A 166 1.19 12.59 -8.13
C TRP A 166 1.87 13.96 -8.26
N ASN A 167 1.66 14.59 -9.40
CA ASN A 167 2.04 15.98 -9.64
C ASN A 167 0.98 16.93 -9.00
N PRO A 168 1.09 18.27 -9.15
CA PRO A 168 0.12 19.19 -8.59
C PRO A 168 -1.33 18.95 -9.02
N ASP A 169 -1.58 18.48 -10.23
CA ASP A 169 -2.92 18.22 -10.76
C ASP A 169 -3.51 16.94 -10.16
N GLY A 170 -2.73 15.85 -10.09
CA GLY A 170 -3.15 14.63 -9.38
C GLY A 170 -3.43 14.88 -7.90
N ASN A 171 -2.58 15.68 -7.23
CA ASN A 171 -2.83 16.09 -5.85
C ASN A 171 -4.10 16.94 -5.71
N ARG A 172 -4.43 17.78 -6.71
CA ARG A 172 -5.67 18.57 -6.68
C ARG A 172 -6.92 17.68 -6.78
N ILE A 173 -6.90 16.65 -7.63
CA ILE A 173 -7.98 15.65 -7.72
C ILE A 173 -8.16 14.96 -6.37
N ALA A 174 -7.07 14.43 -5.80
CA ALA A 174 -7.10 13.75 -4.51
C ALA A 174 -7.60 14.66 -3.39
N ALA A 175 -7.07 15.89 -3.27
CA ALA A 175 -7.46 16.83 -2.23
C ALA A 175 -8.95 17.21 -2.33
N ARG A 176 -9.48 17.39 -3.54
CA ARG A 176 -10.90 17.67 -3.76
C ARG A 176 -11.77 16.49 -3.32
N ALA A 177 -11.41 15.28 -3.75
CA ALA A 177 -12.14 14.07 -3.40
C ALA A 177 -12.12 13.81 -1.88
N ILE A 178 -10.97 14.01 -1.23
CA ILE A 178 -10.83 13.91 0.23
C ILE A 178 -11.72 14.94 0.91
N PHE A 179 -11.66 16.21 0.51
CA PHE A 179 -12.47 17.27 1.09
C PHE A 179 -13.97 16.98 0.96
N ASP A 180 -14.43 16.60 -0.24
CA ASP A 180 -15.84 16.31 -0.48
C ASP A 180 -16.31 15.11 0.34
N THR A 181 -15.48 14.06 0.47
CA THR A 181 -15.76 12.90 1.31
C THR A 181 -15.84 13.29 2.79
N LEU A 182 -14.84 14.00 3.30
CA LEU A 182 -14.83 14.44 4.69
C LEU A 182 -16.03 15.36 4.98
N SER A 183 -16.41 16.24 4.05
CA SER A 183 -17.59 17.11 4.19
C SER A 183 -18.88 16.30 4.22
N ALA A 184 -19.09 15.39 3.26
CA ALA A 184 -20.29 14.58 3.14
C ALA A 184 -20.53 13.67 4.35
N HIS A 185 -19.44 13.19 4.97
CA HIS A 185 -19.49 12.36 6.17
C HIS A 185 -19.37 13.15 7.48
N GLY A 186 -19.43 14.49 7.41
CA GLY A 186 -19.40 15.37 8.58
C GLY A 186 -18.08 15.32 9.37
N LEU A 187 -16.97 14.92 8.74
CA LEU A 187 -15.66 14.74 9.34
C LEU A 187 -14.82 16.04 9.39
N LEU A 188 -15.23 17.12 8.72
CA LEU A 188 -14.51 18.42 8.69
C LEU A 188 -14.76 19.37 9.88
N ALA A 189 -15.56 18.96 10.87
CA ALA A 189 -15.89 19.71 12.10
C ALA A 189 -16.71 21.01 11.85
N PRO A 190 -17.44 21.55 12.87
CA PRO A 190 -16.98 21.74 14.26
C PRO A 190 -17.68 20.84 15.31
N ARG A 191 -17.03 20.65 16.46
CA ARG A 191 -17.73 20.47 17.74
C ARG A 191 -17.82 21.83 18.40
#